data_AF-A0A3B8W3N1-F1
#
_entry.id   AF-A0A3B8W3N1-F1
#
_cell.length_a   1.000
_cell.length_b   1.000
_cell.length_c   1.000
_cell.angle_alpha   90.00
_cell.angle_beta   90.00
_cell.angle_gamma   90.00
#
_symmetry.space_group_name_H-M   'P 1'
#
loop_
_entity.id
_entity.type
_entity.pdbx_description
1 polymer ?
#
loop_
_entity_poly.entity_id
_entity_poly.type
_entity_poly.pdbx_seq_one_letter_code
_entity_poly.pdbx_strand_id
1 'polypeptide(L)'
;TVGIQPARPETGYGYIQYIENKKLIKPVKTFTEKPELALAKKFLESGDFVWNSGIFIWSAKSILKAFDRYLPDMAEVFHEAATRFDSPDEEAAVKTVYSLVKNVSIDYGIMEKADNVFVVLGSFTWSDLGSWGALHDVLPKDANNNVVAADALLYETRNSIVEAPKDKLVVVQGLNGYLVGVFDNVVVVVEKDREEQFRRFVNDLRTKPNGNDYL
;
A
#
# COMPACT_ATOMS: atom_id res chain seq x y z
N THR A 1 6.28 13.87 -6.54
CA THR A 1 5.21 12.92 -6.15
C THR A 1 3.87 13.48 -6.59
N VAL A 2 2.81 12.67 -6.54
CA VAL A 2 1.43 13.09 -6.79
C VAL A 2 0.67 13.09 -5.45
N GLY A 3 0.01 14.21 -5.17
CA GLY A 3 -0.75 14.43 -3.94
C GLY A 3 -2.24 14.24 -4.18
N ILE A 4 -2.91 13.46 -3.34
CA ILE A 4 -4.36 13.24 -3.40
C ILE A 4 -5.05 13.96 -2.23
N GLN A 5 -6.18 14.61 -2.50
CA GLN A 5 -6.93 15.29 -1.46
C GLN A 5 -7.44 14.26 -0.42
N PRO A 6 -7.09 14.40 0.87
CA PRO A 6 -7.54 13.48 1.90
C PRO A 6 -9.07 13.58 2.09
N ALA A 7 -9.75 12.44 2.04
CA ALA A 7 -11.18 12.34 2.33
C ALA A 7 -11.48 11.87 3.77
N ARG A 8 -10.47 11.32 4.45
CA ARG A 8 -10.55 10.78 5.82
C ARG A 8 -9.17 10.86 6.50
N PRO A 9 -9.08 10.74 7.85
CA PRO A 9 -7.81 10.69 8.54
C PRO A 9 -7.20 9.27 8.46
N GLU A 10 -6.70 8.91 7.29
CA GLU A 10 -6.05 7.61 7.04
C GLU A 10 -4.68 7.56 7.71
N THR A 11 -4.37 6.48 8.44
CA THR A 11 -3.07 6.29 9.12
C THR A 11 -2.13 5.40 8.31
N GLY A 12 -2.65 4.67 7.32
CA GLY A 12 -1.86 3.86 6.41
C GLY A 12 -1.09 4.64 5.34
N TYR A 13 -1.39 5.93 5.14
CA TYR A 13 -0.83 6.75 4.07
C TYR A 13 0.21 7.76 4.57
N GLY A 14 1.15 8.11 3.70
CA GLY A 14 1.98 9.29 3.88
C GLY A 14 1.20 10.58 3.64
N TYR A 15 1.58 11.65 4.32
CA TYR A 15 1.03 13.00 4.15
C TYR A 15 2.12 13.97 3.73
N ILE A 16 1.76 14.84 2.80
CA ILE A 16 2.65 15.84 2.18
C ILE A 16 2.07 17.21 2.49
N GLN A 17 2.79 18.00 3.28
CA GLN A 17 2.55 19.44 3.35
C GLN A 17 3.27 20.11 2.20
N TYR A 18 2.63 21.08 1.57
CA TYR A 18 3.24 21.82 0.46
C TYR A 18 3.06 23.32 0.63
N ILE A 19 3.88 24.08 -0.09
CA ILE A 19 3.81 25.55 -0.08
C ILE A 19 2.81 25.97 -1.14
N GLU A 20 1.67 26.50 -0.71
CA GLU A 20 0.62 26.96 -1.62
C GLU A 20 1.11 28.12 -2.50
N ASN A 21 0.89 27.97 -3.80
CA ASN A 21 1.21 28.98 -4.82
C ASN A 21 0.50 28.65 -6.14
N LYS A 22 0.51 29.59 -7.09
CA LYS A 22 -0.19 29.46 -8.38
C LYS A 22 0.45 28.49 -9.38
N LYS A 23 1.59 27.87 -9.07
CA LYS A 23 2.25 26.92 -9.97
C LYS A 23 1.59 25.55 -9.87
N LEU A 24 1.61 24.82 -10.98
CA LEU A 24 1.14 23.43 -11.05
C LEU A 24 1.93 22.49 -10.13
N ILE A 25 3.25 22.71 -10.08
CA ILE A 25 4.18 21.93 -9.27
C ILE A 25 4.51 22.76 -8.02
N LYS A 26 4.19 22.22 -6.85
CA LYS A 26 4.33 22.92 -5.56
C LYS A 26 5.51 22.33 -4.78
N PRO A 27 6.36 23.16 -4.14
CA PRO A 27 7.43 22.65 -3.30
C PRO A 27 6.84 21.98 -2.06
N VAL A 28 7.38 20.82 -1.71
CA VAL A 28 7.03 20.13 -0.46
C VAL A 28 7.71 20.82 0.70
N LYS A 29 6.94 21.08 1.76
CA LYS A 29 7.43 21.67 3.01
C LYS A 29 7.81 20.59 4.01
N THR A 30 6.98 19.56 4.14
CA THR A 30 7.29 18.39 4.95
C THR A 30 6.61 17.16 4.38
N PHE A 31 7.24 16.02 4.58
CA PHE A 31 6.69 14.71 4.31
C PHE A 31 6.57 13.97 5.66
N THR A 32 5.49 13.23 5.86
CA THR A 32 5.29 12.44 7.08
C THR A 32 4.62 11.13 6.71
N GLU A 33 5.36 10.02 6.81
CA GLU A 33 4.82 8.70 6.53
C GLU A 33 4.02 8.14 7.71
N LYS A 34 2.79 7.66 7.44
CA LYS A 34 1.93 6.89 8.38
C LYS A 34 1.79 7.53 9.77
N PRO A 35 1.22 8.74 9.86
CA PRO A 35 1.03 9.41 11.13
C PRO A 35 0.00 8.70 12.01
N GLU A 36 0.14 8.87 13.33
CA GLU A 36 -0.90 8.48 14.29
C GLU A 36 -2.24 9.18 14.02
N LEU A 37 -3.35 8.53 14.38
CA LEU A 37 -4.71 9.01 14.07
C LEU A 37 -4.98 10.45 14.53
N ALA A 38 -4.45 10.84 15.69
CA ALA A 38 -4.60 12.19 16.21
C ALA A 38 -3.93 13.26 15.32
N LEU A 39 -2.81 12.91 14.69
CA LEU A 39 -2.09 13.79 13.77
C LEU A 39 -2.73 13.79 12.39
N ALA A 40 -3.19 12.62 11.90
CA ALA A 40 -3.94 12.51 10.64
C ALA A 40 -5.22 13.38 10.65
N LYS A 41 -5.94 13.42 11.78
CA LYS A 41 -7.09 14.32 11.97
C LYS A 41 -6.72 15.79 11.83
N LYS A 42 -5.63 16.22 12.48
CA LYS A 42 -5.13 17.61 12.35
C LYS A 42 -4.71 17.94 10.92
N PHE A 43 -4.08 17.02 10.22
CA PHE A 43 -3.71 17.20 8.82
C PHE A 43 -4.94 17.43 7.94
N LEU A 44 -5.97 16.58 8.10
CA LEU A 44 -7.24 16.72 7.40
C LEU A 44 -7.93 18.07 7.72
N GLU A 45 -8.03 18.42 9.00
CA GLU A 45 -8.64 19.67 9.46
C GLU A 45 -7.92 20.92 8.94
N SER A 46 -6.59 20.87 8.81
CA SER A 46 -5.81 22.02 8.32
C SER A 46 -6.04 22.33 6.84
N GLY A 47 -6.35 21.31 6.02
CA GLY A 47 -6.43 21.43 4.56
C GLY A 47 -5.09 21.60 3.84
N ASP A 48 -3.98 21.75 4.57
CA ASP A 48 -2.63 22.03 4.03
C ASP A 48 -1.89 20.76 3.58
N PHE A 49 -2.49 19.59 3.77
CA PHE A 49 -1.87 18.30 3.50
C PHE A 49 -2.62 17.52 2.42
N VAL A 50 -1.86 16.78 1.64
CA VAL A 50 -2.36 15.76 0.71
C VAL A 50 -1.76 14.40 1.02
N TRP A 51 -2.49 13.33 0.68
CA TRP A 51 -1.95 11.98 0.74
C TRP A 51 -0.84 11.80 -0.29
N ASN A 52 0.23 11.11 0.09
CA ASN A 52 1.22 10.59 -0.83
C ASN A 52 0.63 9.39 -1.57
N SER A 53 0.49 9.48 -2.89
CA SER A 53 -0.10 8.41 -3.69
C SER A 53 0.85 7.24 -3.97
N GLY A 54 2.11 7.31 -3.51
CA GLY A 54 3.18 6.38 -3.90
C GLY A 54 3.66 6.51 -5.35
N ILE A 55 3.21 7.54 -6.09
CA ILE A 55 3.61 7.77 -7.48
C ILE A 55 4.74 8.80 -7.52
N PHE A 56 5.87 8.38 -8.09
CA PHE A 56 7.05 9.24 -8.21
C PHE A 56 7.45 9.48 -9.66
N ILE A 57 7.93 10.70 -9.91
CA ILE A 57 8.39 11.15 -11.22
C ILE A 57 9.72 11.84 -10.99
N TRP A 58 10.79 11.28 -11.56
CA TRP A 58 12.15 11.81 -11.49
C TRP A 58 12.98 11.33 -12.68
N SER A 59 14.15 11.93 -12.88
CA SER A 59 15.16 11.37 -13.80
C SER A 59 15.96 10.27 -13.10
N ALA A 60 16.43 9.27 -13.85
CA ALA A 60 17.34 8.24 -13.34
C ALA A 60 18.58 8.86 -12.67
N LYS A 61 19.16 9.91 -13.28
CA LYS A 61 20.29 10.65 -12.72
C LYS A 61 19.97 11.29 -11.37
N SER A 62 18.78 11.85 -11.21
CA SER A 62 18.37 12.49 -9.94
C SER A 62 18.22 11.47 -8.83
N ILE A 63 17.57 10.34 -9.10
CA ILE A 63 17.31 9.34 -8.07
C ILE A 63 18.59 8.59 -7.67
N LEU A 64 19.49 8.28 -8.63
CA LEU A 64 20.79 7.67 -8.31
C LEU A 64 21.62 8.58 -7.40
N LYS A 65 21.69 9.90 -7.68
CA LYS A 65 22.34 10.87 -6.78
C LYS A 65 21.69 10.93 -5.40
N ALA A 66 20.38 10.71 -5.31
CA ALA A 66 19.68 10.67 -4.04
C ALA A 66 20.02 9.40 -3.25
N PHE A 67 20.14 8.25 -3.91
CA PHE A 67 20.66 7.03 -3.30
C PHE A 67 22.08 7.24 -2.77
N ASP A 68 22.99 7.81 -3.57
CA ASP A 68 24.36 8.13 -3.15
C ASP A 68 24.40 9.00 -1.89
N ARG A 69 23.50 9.99 -1.80
CA ARG A 69 23.47 10.96 -0.70
C ARG A 69 22.77 10.44 0.56
N TYR A 70 21.65 9.75 0.42
CA TYR A 70 20.76 9.42 1.54
C TYR A 70 20.77 7.95 1.95
N LEU A 71 21.25 7.06 1.07
CA LEU A 71 21.40 5.62 1.29
C LEU A 71 22.76 5.11 0.75
N PRO A 72 23.90 5.68 1.21
CA PRO A 72 25.22 5.38 0.65
C PRO A 72 25.58 3.89 0.72
N ASP A 73 25.29 3.21 1.84
CA ASP A 73 25.51 1.77 1.99
C ASP A 73 24.82 0.95 0.88
N MET A 74 23.60 1.35 0.48
CA MET A 74 22.85 0.68 -0.58
C MET A 74 23.46 0.99 -1.94
N ALA A 75 23.79 2.27 -2.19
CA ALA A 75 24.40 2.70 -3.44
C ALA A 75 25.73 1.99 -3.70
N GLU A 76 26.57 1.84 -2.67
CA GLU A 76 27.86 1.16 -2.76
C GLU A 76 27.72 -0.30 -3.22
N VAL A 77 26.82 -1.07 -2.59
CA VAL A 77 26.57 -2.48 -2.96
C VAL A 77 26.10 -2.60 -4.42
N PHE A 78 25.24 -1.70 -4.89
CA PHE A 78 24.80 -1.70 -6.29
C PHE A 78 25.91 -1.25 -7.25
N HIS A 79 26.78 -0.33 -6.84
CA HIS A 79 27.94 0.10 -7.64
C HIS A 79 28.97 -1.01 -7.81
N GLU A 80 29.24 -1.80 -6.78
CA GLU A 80 30.15 -2.95 -6.86
C GLU A 80 29.64 -4.03 -7.82
N ALA A 81 28.32 -4.21 -7.89
CA ALA A 81 27.67 -5.16 -8.79
C ALA A 81 27.47 -4.63 -10.22
N ALA A 82 27.74 -3.34 -10.48
CA ALA A 82 27.34 -2.67 -11.72
C ALA A 82 27.91 -3.31 -12.99
N THR A 83 29.12 -3.87 -12.93
CA THR A 83 29.77 -4.55 -14.07
C THR A 83 29.14 -5.89 -14.43
N ARG A 84 28.25 -6.42 -13.58
CA ARG A 84 27.56 -7.70 -13.77
C ARG A 84 26.13 -7.54 -14.29
N PHE A 85 25.59 -6.32 -14.31
CA PHE A 85 24.30 -6.04 -14.93
C PHE A 85 24.41 -6.11 -16.46
N ASP A 86 23.34 -6.53 -17.14
CA ASP A 86 23.32 -6.83 -18.58
C ASP A 86 24.32 -7.94 -18.98
N SER A 87 24.50 -8.92 -18.09
CA SER A 87 25.39 -10.05 -18.29
C SER A 87 24.74 -11.38 -17.84
N PRO A 88 25.27 -12.55 -18.24
CA PRO A 88 24.78 -13.84 -17.75
C PRO A 88 24.83 -13.99 -16.21
N ASP A 89 25.65 -13.19 -15.52
CA ASP A 89 25.81 -13.23 -14.07
C ASP A 89 24.83 -12.31 -13.32
N GLU A 90 23.96 -11.58 -14.02
CA GLU A 90 23.07 -10.58 -13.43
C GLU A 90 22.17 -11.15 -12.33
N GLU A 91 21.53 -12.31 -12.58
CA GLU A 91 20.61 -12.92 -11.60
C GLU A 91 21.32 -13.24 -10.28
N ALA A 92 22.53 -13.80 -10.37
CA ALA A 92 23.34 -14.11 -9.20
C ALA A 92 23.79 -12.82 -8.48
N ALA A 93 24.19 -11.80 -9.24
CA ALA A 93 24.60 -10.51 -8.69
C ALA A 93 23.45 -9.81 -7.95
N VAL A 94 22.26 -9.76 -8.55
CA VAL A 94 21.04 -9.19 -7.93
C VAL A 94 20.72 -9.91 -6.63
N LYS A 95 20.79 -11.25 -6.61
CA LYS A 95 20.53 -12.04 -5.40
C LYS A 95 21.52 -11.70 -4.27
N THR A 96 22.80 -11.55 -4.59
CA THR A 96 23.82 -11.15 -3.61
C THR A 96 23.57 -9.73 -3.12
N VAL A 97 23.33 -8.77 -4.01
CA VAL A 97 23.03 -7.38 -3.66
C VAL A 97 21.85 -7.30 -2.70
N TYR A 98 20.73 -7.96 -3.02
CA TYR A 98 19.53 -7.93 -2.20
C TYR A 98 19.71 -8.59 -0.81
N SER A 99 20.69 -9.50 -0.64
CA SER A 99 21.01 -10.07 0.67
C SER A 99 21.81 -9.12 1.58
N LEU A 100 22.45 -8.10 1.01
CA LEU A 100 23.34 -7.18 1.72
C LEU A 100 22.66 -5.85 2.08
N VAL A 101 21.64 -5.45 1.31
CA VAL A 101 20.97 -4.16 1.50
C VAL A 101 19.89 -4.22 2.59
N LYS A 102 19.70 -3.09 3.28
CA LYS A 102 18.65 -2.93 4.30
C LYS A 102 17.28 -2.81 3.62
N ASN A 103 16.26 -3.43 4.22
CA ASN A 103 14.88 -3.23 3.82
C ASN A 103 14.39 -1.85 4.31
N VAL A 104 14.28 -0.90 3.40
CA VAL A 104 13.82 0.47 3.66
C VAL A 104 13.00 0.96 2.47
N SER A 105 11.87 1.61 2.74
CA SER A 105 11.04 2.21 1.68
C SER A 105 11.71 3.45 1.10
N ILE A 106 11.36 3.80 -0.13
CA ILE A 106 11.85 5.03 -0.78
C ILE A 106 11.41 6.29 -0.03
N ASP A 107 10.23 6.27 0.60
CA ASP A 107 9.67 7.38 1.36
C ASP A 107 10.57 7.77 2.54
N TYR A 108 10.80 6.84 3.48
CA TYR A 108 11.77 7.00 4.57
C TYR A 108 13.23 7.15 4.12
N GLY A 109 13.63 6.37 3.11
CA GLY A 109 15.02 6.30 2.67
C GLY A 109 15.50 7.60 2.04
N ILE A 110 14.64 8.23 1.23
CA ILE A 110 14.98 9.38 0.39
C ILE A 110 13.97 10.53 0.54
N MET A 111 12.67 10.29 0.38
CA MET A 111 11.69 11.38 0.20
C MET A 111 11.56 12.29 1.43
N GLU A 112 11.64 11.74 2.65
CA GLU A 112 11.60 12.54 3.88
C GLU A 112 12.86 13.39 4.10
N LYS A 113 13.98 13.03 3.46
CA LYS A 113 15.29 13.69 3.65
C LYS A 113 15.65 14.62 2.50
N ALA A 114 15.06 14.41 1.33
CA ALA A 114 15.38 15.15 0.12
C ALA A 114 14.91 16.61 0.19
N ASP A 115 15.79 17.53 -0.19
CA ASP A 115 15.56 18.98 -0.20
C ASP A 115 14.91 19.49 -1.50
N ASN A 116 14.78 18.62 -2.51
CA ASN A 116 14.30 18.95 -3.85
C ASN A 116 13.00 18.21 -4.21
N VAL A 117 12.10 18.03 -3.23
CA VAL A 117 10.82 17.33 -3.42
C VAL A 117 9.72 18.31 -3.81
N PHE A 118 8.95 17.91 -4.82
CA PHE A 118 7.78 18.65 -5.30
C PHE A 118 6.56 17.74 -5.45
N VAL A 119 5.38 18.34 -5.33
CA VAL A 119 4.09 17.67 -5.46
C VAL A 119 3.23 18.32 -6.56
N VAL A 120 2.55 17.48 -7.34
CA VAL A 120 1.45 17.88 -8.22
C VAL A 120 0.16 17.36 -7.61
N LEU A 121 -0.87 18.19 -7.53
CA LEU A 121 -2.17 17.80 -6.97
C LEU A 121 -2.97 17.02 -8.03
N GLY A 122 -3.36 15.79 -7.71
CA GLY A 122 -4.21 14.95 -8.55
C GLY A 122 -5.69 15.26 -8.32
N SER A 123 -6.46 15.39 -9.40
CA SER A 123 -7.91 15.66 -9.36
C SER A 123 -8.75 14.44 -9.73
N PHE A 124 -8.28 13.23 -9.38
CA PHE A 124 -8.90 11.96 -9.73
C PHE A 124 -9.12 11.10 -8.49
N THR A 125 -10.07 10.17 -8.57
CA THR A 125 -10.29 9.17 -7.52
C THR A 125 -9.08 8.25 -7.44
N TRP A 126 -8.54 8.07 -6.24
CA TRP A 126 -7.39 7.22 -5.97
C TRP A 126 -7.64 6.40 -4.71
N SER A 127 -7.20 5.16 -4.75
CA SER A 127 -7.17 4.22 -3.63
C SER A 127 -5.95 3.33 -3.85
N ASP A 128 -5.20 3.04 -2.79
CA ASP A 128 -4.08 2.09 -2.84
C ASP A 128 -4.56 0.63 -2.85
N LEU A 129 -5.87 0.40 -2.68
CA LEU A 129 -6.48 -0.93 -2.56
C LEU A 129 -5.73 -1.83 -1.56
N GLY A 130 -5.18 -1.24 -0.50
CA GLY A 130 -4.35 -1.95 0.48
C GLY A 130 -5.13 -2.87 1.41
N SER A 131 -6.46 -2.72 1.48
CA SER A 131 -7.32 -3.49 2.37
C SER A 131 -8.61 -3.98 1.69
N TRP A 132 -9.20 -5.02 2.25
CA TRP A 132 -10.52 -5.50 1.85
C TRP A 132 -11.59 -4.42 2.06
N GLY A 133 -11.46 -3.58 3.11
CA GLY A 133 -12.28 -2.38 3.28
C GLY A 133 -12.20 -1.43 2.08
N ALA A 134 -10.99 -1.13 1.58
CA ALA A 134 -10.80 -0.27 0.41
C ALA A 134 -11.41 -0.87 -0.87
N LEU A 135 -11.36 -2.20 -1.01
CA LEU A 135 -12.03 -2.90 -2.11
C LEU A 135 -13.55 -2.83 -1.98
N HIS A 136 -14.09 -3.02 -0.77
CA HIS A 136 -15.50 -2.87 -0.48
C HIS A 136 -16.03 -1.50 -0.89
N ASP A 137 -15.29 -0.44 -0.57
CA ASP A 137 -15.67 0.94 -0.87
C ASP A 137 -15.90 1.19 -2.37
N VAL A 138 -15.09 0.60 -3.25
CA VAL A 138 -15.13 0.86 -4.69
C VAL A 138 -16.02 -0.09 -5.49
N LEU A 139 -16.31 -1.29 -4.96
CA LEU A 139 -17.09 -2.28 -5.69
C LEU A 139 -18.61 -2.03 -5.59
N PRO A 140 -19.39 -2.52 -6.58
CA PRO A 140 -20.85 -2.49 -6.53
C PRO A 140 -21.39 -3.24 -5.32
N LYS A 141 -22.42 -2.68 -4.69
CA LYS A 141 -22.98 -3.20 -3.44
C LYS A 141 -24.46 -3.55 -3.61
N ASP A 142 -24.91 -4.55 -2.86
CA ASP A 142 -26.33 -4.89 -2.74
C ASP A 142 -27.09 -3.92 -1.80
N ALA A 143 -28.38 -4.18 -1.57
CA ALA A 143 -29.23 -3.37 -0.70
C ALA A 143 -28.81 -3.37 0.78
N ASN A 144 -28.01 -4.35 1.22
CA ASN A 144 -27.48 -4.48 2.58
C ASN A 144 -26.01 -4.01 2.68
N ASN A 145 -25.53 -3.31 1.66
CA ASN A 145 -24.17 -2.81 1.56
C ASN A 145 -23.13 -3.95 1.49
N ASN A 146 -23.47 -5.13 0.94
CA ASN A 146 -22.52 -6.21 0.70
C ASN A 146 -21.96 -6.14 -0.72
N VAL A 147 -20.69 -6.54 -0.88
CA VAL A 147 -20.11 -6.87 -2.19
C VAL A 147 -20.22 -8.38 -2.38
N VAL A 148 -20.89 -8.82 -3.45
CA VAL A 148 -21.14 -10.24 -3.72
C VAL A 148 -20.56 -10.61 -5.08
N ALA A 149 -19.45 -11.34 -5.05
CA ALA A 149 -18.74 -11.87 -6.21
C ALA A 149 -18.69 -13.42 -6.15
N ALA A 150 -19.84 -14.03 -5.88
CA ALA A 150 -20.00 -15.48 -5.72
C ALA A 150 -21.44 -15.90 -6.01
N ASP A 151 -21.68 -17.20 -6.20
CA ASP A 151 -23.02 -17.76 -5.98
C ASP A 151 -23.24 -17.84 -4.46
N ALA A 152 -24.12 -16.98 -3.92
CA ALA A 152 -24.24 -16.81 -2.48
C ALA A 152 -25.68 -16.62 -2.00
N LEU A 153 -25.98 -17.22 -0.84
CA LEU A 153 -27.20 -16.99 -0.06
C LEU A 153 -26.85 -16.23 1.22
N LEU A 154 -27.36 -15.01 1.33
CA LEU A 154 -27.06 -14.12 2.44
C LEU A 154 -28.28 -13.92 3.33
N TYR A 155 -28.12 -14.20 4.61
CA TYR A 155 -29.14 -14.01 5.64
C TYR A 155 -28.59 -13.06 6.70
N GLU A 156 -29.30 -11.97 7.01
CA GLU A 156 -28.89 -11.02 8.06
C GLU A 156 -27.42 -10.51 7.92
N THR A 157 -26.88 -10.50 6.70
CA THR A 157 -25.48 -10.18 6.41
C THR A 157 -25.40 -8.77 5.83
N ARG A 158 -24.50 -7.94 6.38
CA ARG A 158 -24.39 -6.51 6.06
C ARG A 158 -22.92 -6.08 5.93
N ASN A 159 -22.66 -5.02 5.17
CA ASN A 159 -21.34 -4.40 5.07
C ASN A 159 -20.17 -5.37 4.80
N SER A 160 -20.43 -6.49 4.13
CA SER A 160 -19.47 -7.61 4.00
C SER A 160 -19.04 -7.83 2.55
N ILE A 161 -17.95 -8.54 2.35
CA ILE A 161 -17.48 -9.01 1.04
C ILE A 161 -17.63 -10.52 1.01
N VAL A 162 -18.27 -11.06 -0.03
CA VAL A 162 -18.39 -12.50 -0.27
C VAL A 162 -17.84 -12.81 -1.64
N GLU A 163 -16.76 -13.59 -1.68
CA GLU A 163 -16.03 -13.93 -2.91
C GLU A 163 -15.75 -15.44 -2.93
N ALA A 164 -16.08 -16.09 -4.04
CA ALA A 164 -15.79 -17.51 -4.24
C ALA A 164 -15.80 -17.87 -5.73
N PRO A 165 -15.11 -18.96 -6.11
CA PRO A 165 -15.21 -19.56 -7.43
C PRO A 165 -16.66 -19.91 -7.80
N LYS A 166 -16.99 -19.85 -9.09
CA LYS A 166 -18.36 -20.06 -9.60
C LYS A 166 -18.92 -21.46 -9.35
N ASP A 167 -18.08 -22.44 -9.05
CA ASP A 167 -18.47 -23.82 -8.74
C ASP A 167 -18.78 -24.03 -7.25
N LYS A 168 -18.77 -22.96 -6.44
CA LYS A 168 -19.05 -22.99 -5.00
C LYS A 168 -20.24 -22.11 -4.66
N LEU A 169 -21.17 -22.68 -3.89
CA LEU A 169 -22.23 -21.92 -3.21
C LEU A 169 -21.74 -21.50 -1.82
N VAL A 170 -21.85 -20.23 -1.49
CA VAL A 170 -21.52 -19.69 -0.17
C VAL A 170 -22.79 -19.28 0.56
N VAL A 171 -23.02 -19.85 1.74
CA VAL A 171 -24.16 -19.47 2.58
C VAL A 171 -23.63 -18.74 3.82
N VAL A 172 -24.06 -17.49 3.99
CA VAL A 172 -23.59 -16.62 5.09
C VAL A 172 -24.77 -16.13 5.90
N GLN A 173 -24.66 -16.22 7.22
CA GLN A 173 -25.65 -15.67 8.14
C GLN A 173 -25.02 -14.78 9.21
N GLY A 174 -25.64 -13.63 9.48
CA GLY A 174 -25.39 -12.82 10.68
C GLY A 174 -24.06 -12.07 10.70
N LEU A 175 -23.30 -12.05 9.61
CA LEU A 175 -22.03 -11.33 9.54
C LEU A 175 -22.22 -9.85 9.21
N ASN A 176 -21.46 -8.99 9.89
CA ASN A 176 -21.43 -7.56 9.63
C ASN A 176 -20.00 -7.04 9.59
N GLY A 177 -19.52 -6.58 8.43
CA GLY A 177 -18.15 -6.08 8.29
C GLY A 177 -17.09 -7.15 8.06
N TYR A 178 -17.44 -8.28 7.44
CA TYR A 178 -16.51 -9.40 7.22
C TYR A 178 -16.16 -9.59 5.74
N LEU A 179 -14.97 -10.10 5.48
CA LEU A 179 -14.64 -10.82 4.26
C LEU A 179 -14.94 -12.29 4.47
N VAL A 180 -15.70 -12.89 3.56
CA VAL A 180 -15.86 -14.33 3.39
C VAL A 180 -15.32 -14.67 2.00
N GLY A 181 -14.08 -15.12 1.93
CA GLY A 181 -13.37 -15.43 0.69
C GLY A 181 -13.03 -16.92 0.58
N VAL A 182 -13.24 -17.50 -0.60
CA VAL A 182 -12.74 -18.84 -0.94
C VAL A 182 -11.68 -18.67 -2.02
N PHE A 183 -10.43 -19.00 -1.70
CA PHE A 183 -9.27 -18.88 -2.59
C PHE A 183 -8.60 -20.25 -2.70
N ASP A 184 -8.79 -20.92 -3.83
CA ASP A 184 -8.31 -22.28 -4.07
C ASP A 184 -8.66 -23.27 -2.93
N ASN A 185 -7.69 -23.65 -2.11
CA ASN A 185 -7.82 -24.56 -0.97
C ASN A 185 -7.96 -23.84 0.38
N VAL A 186 -8.11 -22.51 0.39
CA VAL A 186 -8.20 -21.68 1.60
C VAL A 186 -9.57 -21.00 1.68
N VAL A 187 -10.17 -21.02 2.87
CA VAL A 187 -11.34 -20.21 3.20
C VAL A 187 -10.94 -19.18 4.24
N VAL A 188 -11.21 -17.92 3.93
CA VAL A 188 -10.87 -16.76 4.76
C VAL A 188 -12.18 -16.14 5.27
N VAL A 189 -12.34 -16.10 6.60
CA VAL A 189 -13.45 -15.39 7.26
C VAL A 189 -12.87 -14.45 8.30
N VAL A 190 -12.76 -13.17 7.94
CA VAL A 190 -12.06 -12.16 8.77
C VAL A 190 -12.78 -10.82 8.73
N GLU A 191 -12.57 -9.98 9.74
CA GLU A 191 -13.04 -8.60 9.68
C GLU A 191 -12.33 -7.86 8.55
N LYS A 192 -13.09 -7.23 7.64
CA LYS A 192 -12.53 -6.67 6.39
C LYS A 192 -11.62 -5.45 6.63
N ASP A 193 -11.79 -4.77 7.77
CA ASP A 193 -11.10 -3.51 8.11
C ASP A 193 -9.87 -3.72 9.02
N ARG A 194 -9.47 -4.96 9.31
CA ARG A 194 -8.32 -5.29 10.18
C ARG A 194 -7.10 -5.82 9.41
N GLU A 195 -6.54 -5.01 8.54
CA GLU A 195 -5.39 -5.40 7.68
C GLU A 195 -4.16 -5.89 8.47
N GLU A 196 -3.85 -5.24 9.61
CA GLU A 196 -2.72 -5.65 10.46
C GLU A 196 -2.84 -7.10 10.94
N GLN A 197 -4.06 -7.54 11.23
CA GLN A 197 -4.32 -8.92 11.64
C GLN A 197 -4.12 -9.90 10.48
N PHE A 198 -4.44 -9.50 9.24
CA PHE A 198 -4.24 -10.33 8.07
C PHE A 198 -2.76 -10.68 7.86
N ARG A 199 -1.85 -9.69 7.99
CA ARG A 199 -0.40 -9.94 7.91
C ARG A 199 0.08 -10.92 8.98
N ARG A 200 -0.48 -10.83 10.18
CA ARG A 200 -0.20 -11.79 11.25
C ARG A 200 -0.64 -13.21 10.85
N PHE A 201 -1.83 -13.37 10.25
CA PHE A 201 -2.32 -14.69 9.82
C PHE A 201 -1.40 -15.32 8.76
N VAL A 202 -0.92 -14.54 7.79
CA VAL A 202 0.05 -15.00 6.79
C VAL A 202 1.36 -15.43 7.43
N ASN A 203 1.86 -14.68 8.42
CA ASN A 203 3.07 -15.05 9.16
C ASN A 203 2.87 -16.32 9.99
N ASP A 204 1.75 -16.45 10.69
CA ASP A 204 1.40 -17.63 11.47
C ASP A 204 1.33 -18.87 10.55
N LEU A 205 0.77 -18.73 9.34
CA LEU A 205 0.71 -19.79 8.35
C LEU A 205 2.10 -20.26 7.91
N ARG A 206 3.07 -19.35 7.71
CA ARG A 206 4.47 -19.72 7.39
C ARG A 206 5.14 -20.57 8.48
N THR A 207 4.69 -20.45 9.73
CA THR A 207 5.21 -21.24 10.85
C THR A 207 4.49 -22.57 11.05
N LYS A 208 3.35 -22.77 10.38
CA LYS A 208 2.56 -24.00 10.47
C LYS A 208 3.21 -25.11 9.63
N PRO A 209 3.27 -26.36 10.12
CA PRO A 209 3.62 -27.51 9.27
C PRO A 209 2.69 -27.58 8.04
N ASN A 210 3.28 -27.67 6.85
CA ASN A 210 2.59 -27.63 5.55
C ASN A 210 1.83 -26.32 5.25
N GLY A 211 2.12 -25.23 5.97
CA GLY A 211 1.47 -23.94 5.74
C GLY A 211 1.77 -23.33 4.37
N ASN A 212 2.92 -23.65 3.78
CA ASN A 212 3.29 -23.22 2.43
C ASN A 212 2.39 -23.79 1.33
N ASP A 213 1.64 -24.86 1.59
CA ASP A 213 0.68 -25.42 0.61
C ASP A 213 -0.60 -24.56 0.48
N TYR A 214 -0.72 -23.52 1.32
CA TYR A 214 -1.88 -22.63 1.44
C TYR A 214 -1.50 -21.14 1.29
N LEU A 215 -0.26 -20.84 0.86
CA LEU A 215 0.25 -19.49 0.59
C LEU A 215 0.34 -19.23 -0.92
#